data_AF-A0A939EVL3-F1
#
_entry.id   AF-A0A939EVL3-F1
#
_cell.length_a   1.000
_cell.length_b   1.000
_cell.length_c   1.000
_cell.angle_alpha   90.00
_cell.angle_beta   90.00
_cell.angle_gamma   90.00
#
_symmetry.space_group_name_H-M   'P 1'
#
loop_
_entity.id
_entity.type
_entity.pdbx_description
1 polymer ?
#
loop_
_entity_poly.entity_id
_entity_poly.type
_entity_poly.pdbx_seq_one_letter_code
_entity_poly.pdbx_strand_id
1 'polypeptide(L)'
;MTDTTITPAEAKALREKLNLSQEEMADVVRLNGGRAIRKHEAGQHPISGPHTLCLDYIMEYGILPKETIKKNRKILKKLVDKLGRDGL
;
A
#
# COMPACT_ATOMS: atom_id res chain seq x y z
N MET A 1 -2.29 18.03 10.13
CA MET A 1 -1.66 17.16 9.12
C MET A 1 -1.10 15.99 9.87
N THR A 2 -1.63 14.79 9.67
CA THR A 2 -1.01 13.59 10.25
C THR A 2 0.29 13.38 9.49
N ASP A 3 1.42 13.36 10.19
CA ASP A 3 2.72 12.98 9.64
C ASP A 3 2.67 11.49 9.24
N THR A 4 2.04 11.20 8.11
CA THR A 4 2.10 9.91 7.40
C THR A 4 3.46 9.83 6.73
N THR A 5 4.50 9.74 7.53
CA THR A 5 5.87 9.55 7.07
C THR A 5 6.47 8.41 7.87
N ILE A 6 5.98 7.19 7.61
CA ILE A 6 6.74 6.00 7.96
C ILE A 6 8.19 6.20 7.52
N THR A 7 9.11 5.98 8.45
CA THR A 7 10.52 6.13 8.15
C THR A 7 10.99 4.94 7.30
N PRO A 8 12.06 5.10 6.52
CA PRO A 8 12.72 3.98 5.83
C PRO A 8 13.01 2.76 6.72
N ALA A 9 13.40 3.02 7.98
CA ALA A 9 13.72 1.98 8.94
C ALA A 9 12.47 1.23 9.41
N GLU A 10 11.38 1.94 9.68
CA GLU A 10 10.10 1.33 10.05
C GLU A 10 9.51 0.52 8.87
N ALA A 11 9.58 1.05 7.66
CA ALA A 11 9.14 0.33 6.45
C ALA A 11 9.92 -0.98 6.27
N LYS A 12 11.24 -0.96 6.50
CA LYS A 12 12.09 -2.17 6.46
C LYS A 12 11.71 -3.16 7.55
N ALA A 13 11.56 -2.70 8.79
CA ALA A 13 11.18 -3.54 9.92
C ALA A 13 9.80 -4.18 9.71
N LEU A 14 8.84 -3.44 9.15
CA LEU A 14 7.52 -3.94 8.78
C LEU A 14 7.62 -5.06 7.75
N ARG A 15 8.41 -4.87 6.69
CA ARG A 15 8.63 -5.89 5.66
C ARG A 15 9.21 -7.19 6.25
N GLU A 16 10.22 -7.06 7.10
CA GLU A 16 10.88 -8.20 7.74
C GLU A 16 9.95 -8.91 8.73
N LYS A 17 9.16 -8.16 9.51
CA LYS A 17 8.12 -8.70 10.40
C LYS A 17 7.07 -9.52 9.65
N LEU A 18 6.73 -9.09 8.44
CA LEU A 18 5.77 -9.79 7.56
C LEU A 18 6.42 -10.91 6.74
N ASN A 19 7.74 -11.13 6.90
CA ASN A 19 8.52 -12.10 6.15
C ASN A 19 8.38 -11.95 4.62
N LEU A 20 8.33 -10.70 4.14
CA LEU A 20 8.22 -10.38 2.72
C LEU A 20 9.60 -10.05 2.13
N SER A 21 9.82 -10.49 0.89
CA SER A 21 10.87 -9.95 0.05
C SER A 21 10.58 -8.51 -0.38
N GLN A 22 11.58 -7.82 -0.91
CA GLN A 22 11.39 -6.45 -1.43
C GLN A 22 10.45 -6.41 -2.64
N GLU A 23 10.39 -7.47 -3.44
CA GLU A 23 9.44 -7.57 -4.57
C GLU A 23 8.02 -7.81 -4.06
N GLU A 24 7.82 -8.72 -3.11
CA GLU A 24 6.49 -8.98 -2.56
C GLU A 24 5.94 -7.75 -1.82
N MET A 25 6.80 -7.01 -1.12
CA MET A 25 6.39 -5.74 -0.52
C MET A 25 5.97 -4.72 -1.57
N ALA A 26 6.72 -4.63 -2.69
CA ALA A 26 6.37 -3.74 -3.80
C ALA A 26 4.98 -4.09 -4.36
N ASP A 27 4.67 -5.38 -4.54
CA ASP A 27 3.34 -5.83 -4.98
C ASP A 27 2.23 -5.45 -4.00
N VAL A 28 2.47 -5.62 -2.69
CA VAL A 28 1.50 -5.30 -1.64
C VAL A 28 1.15 -3.81 -1.66
N VAL A 29 2.16 -2.94 -1.78
CA VAL A 29 1.93 -1.48 -1.84
C VAL A 29 1.66 -0.96 -3.25
N ARG A 30 1.69 -1.82 -4.27
CA ARG A 30 1.51 -1.49 -5.70
C ARG A 30 2.58 -0.57 -6.30
N LEU A 31 3.83 -0.75 -5.88
CA LEU A 31 4.98 -0.16 -6.55
C LEU A 31 5.45 -1.06 -7.69
N ASN A 32 6.02 -0.42 -8.71
CA ASN A 32 6.66 -1.11 -9.82
C ASN A 32 8.06 -1.58 -9.41
N GLY A 33 8.11 -2.71 -8.71
CA GLY A 33 9.31 -3.49 -8.43
C GLY A 33 10.06 -3.15 -7.15
N GLY A 34 10.79 -4.14 -6.66
CA GLY A 34 11.52 -4.15 -5.39
C GLY A 34 12.69 -3.17 -5.35
N ARG A 35 13.18 -2.70 -6.52
CA ARG A 35 14.20 -1.65 -6.58
C ARG A 35 13.74 -0.36 -5.89
N ALA A 36 12.46 -0.01 -5.98
CA ALA A 36 11.89 1.17 -5.33
C ALA A 36 11.90 1.00 -3.81
N ILE A 37 11.46 -0.17 -3.32
CA ILE A 37 11.51 -0.53 -1.89
C ILE A 37 12.95 -0.48 -1.38
N ARG A 38 13.89 -1.13 -2.07
CA ARG A 38 15.31 -1.13 -1.69
C ARG A 38 15.90 0.27 -1.55
N LYS A 39 15.61 1.15 -2.52
CA LYS A 39 16.06 2.55 -2.51
C LYS A 39 15.44 3.35 -1.36
N HIS A 40 14.18 3.08 -1.07
CA HIS A 40 13.49 3.71 0.06
C HIS A 40 14.07 3.26 1.40
N GLU A 41 14.21 1.95 1.63
CA GLU A 41 14.79 1.39 2.86
C GLU A 41 16.22 1.87 3.10
N ALA A 42 16.97 2.16 2.05
CA ALA A 42 18.30 2.75 2.12
C ALA A 42 18.31 4.28 2.35
N GLY A 43 17.15 4.92 2.47
CA GLY A 43 16.99 6.37 2.62
C GLY A 43 17.33 7.19 1.37
N GLN A 44 17.54 6.54 0.21
CA GLN A 44 17.98 7.22 -1.01
C GLN A 44 16.84 7.91 -1.75
N HIS A 45 15.65 7.30 -1.75
CA HIS A 45 14.48 7.86 -2.42
C HIS A 45 13.23 7.72 -1.56
N PRO A 46 12.47 8.81 -1.32
CA PRO A 46 11.17 8.70 -0.70
C PRO A 46 10.18 7.99 -1.64
N ILE A 47 9.22 7.27 -1.05
CA ILE A 47 8.07 6.75 -1.78
C ILE A 47 6.98 7.83 -1.79
N SER A 48 6.14 7.88 -2.81
CA SER A 48 5.06 8.87 -2.89
C SER A 48 3.98 8.62 -1.83
N GLY A 49 3.31 9.71 -1.42
CA GLY A 49 2.30 9.70 -0.34
C GLY A 49 1.26 8.57 -0.40
N PRO A 50 0.66 8.24 -1.57
CA PRO A 50 -0.29 7.13 -1.64
C PRO A 50 0.26 5.78 -1.17
N HIS A 51 1.54 5.50 -1.43
CA HIS A 51 2.18 4.26 -1.00
C HIS A 51 2.58 4.32 0.46
N THR A 52 2.95 5.50 0.97
CA THR A 52 3.18 5.72 2.40
C THR A 52 1.91 5.43 3.20
N LEU A 53 0.76 5.89 2.73
CA LEU A 53 -0.54 5.55 3.34
C LEU A 53 -0.83 4.04 3.33
N CYS A 54 -0.40 3.32 2.28
CA CYS A 54 -0.51 1.86 2.28
C CYS A 54 0.36 1.23 3.36
N LEU A 55 1.59 1.72 3.55
CA LEU A 55 2.50 1.23 4.58
C LEU A 55 1.96 1.52 6.00
N ASP A 56 1.46 2.74 6.23
CA ASP A 56 0.83 3.12 7.50
C ASP A 56 -0.37 2.22 7.82
N TYR A 57 -1.23 1.98 6.83
CA TYR A 57 -2.35 1.06 6.96
C TYR A 57 -1.88 -0.36 7.31
N ILE A 58 -0.84 -0.88 6.64
CA ILE A 58 -0.33 -2.22 6.91
C ILE A 58 0.30 -2.30 8.30
N MET A 59 0.94 -1.23 8.78
CA MET A 59 1.52 -1.17 10.10
C MET A 59 0.44 -1.26 11.20
N GLU A 60 -0.69 -0.59 11.00
CA GLU A 60 -1.80 -0.54 11.96
C GLU A 60 -2.72 -1.77 11.89
N TYR A 61 -3.03 -2.25 10.67
CA TYR A 61 -4.06 -3.26 10.44
C TYR A 61 -3.54 -4.58 9.84
N GLY A 62 -2.28 -4.63 9.41
CA GLY A 62 -1.70 -5.79 8.72
C GLY A 62 -2.02 -5.84 7.21
N ILE A 63 -1.58 -6.92 6.55
CA ILE A 63 -1.79 -7.10 5.11
C ILE A 63 -3.27 -7.35 4.84
N LEU A 64 -3.83 -6.55 3.92
CA LEU A 64 -5.21 -6.72 3.49
C LEU A 64 -5.36 -8.04 2.71
N PRO A 65 -6.24 -8.98 3.14
CA PRO A 65 -6.41 -10.26 2.44
C PRO A 65 -6.91 -10.09 1.01
N LYS A 66 -6.46 -10.96 0.09
CA LYS A 66 -6.86 -10.93 -1.33
C LYS A 66 -8.37 -11.02 -1.54
N GLU A 67 -9.06 -11.84 -0.74
CA GLU A 67 -10.51 -11.97 -0.80
C GLU A 67 -11.22 -10.66 -0.44
N THR A 68 -10.71 -9.95 0.58
CA THR A 68 -11.20 -8.63 0.97
C THR A 68 -11.01 -7.61 -0.16
N ILE A 69 -9.84 -7.61 -0.83
CA ILE A 69 -9.58 -6.74 -1.98
C ILE A 69 -10.60 -7.00 -3.11
N LYS A 70 -10.84 -8.27 -3.44
CA LYS A 70 -11.77 -8.68 -4.50
C LYS A 70 -13.20 -8.25 -4.17
N LYS A 71 -13.64 -8.47 -2.92
CA LYS A 71 -14.94 -8.03 -2.41
C LYS A 71 -15.08 -6.50 -2.50
N ASN A 72 -14.09 -5.76 -2.02
CA ASN A 72 -14.09 -4.30 -2.03
C ASN A 72 -14.13 -3.74 -3.45
N ARG A 73 -13.36 -4.30 -4.39
CA ARG A 73 -13.42 -3.92 -5.81
C ARG A 73 -14.81 -4.12 -6.41
N LYS A 74 -15.48 -5.23 -6.08
CA LYS A 74 -16.85 -5.50 -6.55
C LYS A 74 -17.85 -4.49 -5.98
N ILE A 75 -17.72 -4.13 -4.71
CA ILE A 75 -18.56 -3.11 -4.06
C ILE A 75 -18.32 -1.74 -4.68
N LEU A 76 -17.06 -1.32 -4.82
CA LEU A 76 -16.69 -0.04 -5.44
C LEU A 76 -17.21 0.05 -6.87
N LYS A 77 -17.05 -1.00 -7.68
CA LYS A 77 -17.60 -1.03 -9.03
C LYS A 77 -19.12 -0.83 -9.03
N LYS A 78 -19.86 -1.54 -8.17
CA LYS A 78 -21.31 -1.34 -8.05
C LYS A 78 -21.69 0.08 -7.64
N LEU A 79 -20.93 0.70 -6.73
CA LEU A 79 -21.15 2.08 -6.31
C LEU A 79 -20.90 3.06 -7.45
N VAL A 80 -19.78 2.91 -8.17
CA VAL A 80 -19.46 3.73 -9.36
C VAL A 80 -20.51 3.55 -10.45
N ASP A 81 -20.92 2.31 -10.75
CA ASP A 81 -21.95 2.03 -11.76
C ASP A 81 -23.34 2.57 -11.36
N LYS A 82 -23.60 2.74 -10.06
CA LYS A 82 -24.84 3.34 -9.54
C LYS A 82 -24.76 4.86 -9.62
N LEU A 83 -23.72 5.46 -9.06
CA LEU A 83 -23.52 6.91 -9.03
C LEU A 83 -23.29 7.51 -10.42
N GLY A 84 -22.62 6.78 -11.31
CA GLY A 84 -22.44 7.16 -12.71
C GLY A 84 -23.73 7.08 -13.54
N ARG A 85 -24.78 6.42 -13.04
CA ARG A 85 -26.14 6.46 -13.61
C ARG A 85 -27.00 7.58 -13.03
N ASP A 86 -26.69 8.04 -11.82
CA ASP A 86 -27.40 9.12 -11.13
C ASP A 86 -26.79 10.51 -11.43
N GLY A 87 -25.71 10.59 -12.24
CA GLY A 87 -24.90 11.79 -12.43
C GLY A 87 -24.57 12.21 -13.87
N LEU A 88 -25.31 11.72 -14.88
CA LEU A 88 -25.28 12.21 -16.27
C LEU A 88 -26.70 12.29 -16.84
#